data_AF-A0A921GC54-F1
#
_entry.id   AF-A0A921GC54-F1
#
_cell.length_a   1.000
_cell.length_b   1.000
_cell.length_c   1.000
_cell.angle_alpha   90.00
_cell.angle_beta   90.00
_cell.angle_gamma   90.00
#
_symmetry.space_group_name_H-M   'P 1'
#
loop_
_entity.id
_entity.type
_entity.pdbx_description
1 polymer ?
#
loop_
_entity_poly.entity_id
_entity_poly.type
_entity_poly.pdbx_seq_one_letter_code
_entity_poly.pdbx_strand_id
1 'polypeptide(L)' 'HKDLSERLLKINPVLAKEVRKILDKNKAERHIRGGMATKLKYSHIKEDKVG' A
#
# COMPACT_ATOMS: atom_id res chain seq x y z
N HIS A 1 15.29 9.97 10.45
CA HIS A 1 14.73 8.62 10.53
C HIS A 1 15.39 7.78 9.43
N LYS A 2 16.10 6.68 9.72
CA LYS A 2 16.71 5.84 8.66
C LYS A 2 15.64 4.90 8.12
N ASP A 3 15.47 4.89 6.80
CA ASP A 3 14.42 4.12 6.13
C ASP A 3 14.59 2.62 6.39
N LEU A 4 13.47 1.93 6.62
CA LEU A 4 13.44 0.48 6.88
C LEU A 4 14.12 -0.30 5.75
N SER A 5 13.95 0.18 4.51
CA SER A 5 14.60 -0.34 3.31
C SER A 5 16.13 -0.22 3.36
N GLU A 6 16.67 0.89 3.86
CA GLU A 6 18.11 1.13 3.96
C GLU A 6 18.75 0.26 5.04
N ARG A 7 18.07 0.12 6.18
CA ARG A 7 18.54 -0.72 7.27
C ARG A 7 18.49 -2.21 6.90
N LEU A 8 17.41 -2.63 6.25
CA LEU A 8 17.25 -4.01 5.80
C LEU A 8 18.29 -4.40 4.75
N LEU A 9 18.60 -3.50 3.82
CA LEU A 9 19.65 -3.75 2.81
C LEU A 9 21.03 -4.00 3.45
N LYS A 10 21.34 -3.30 4.55
CA LYS A 10 22.62 -3.45 5.28
C LYS A 10 22.68 -4.74 6.11
N ILE A 11 21.56 -5.20 6.66
CA ILE A 11 21.51 -6.39 7.53
C ILE A 11 21.33 -7.67 6.70
N ASN A 12 20.42 -7.65 5.72
CA ASN A 12 20.11 -8.80 4.88
C ASN A 12 19.74 -8.34 3.45
N PRO A 13 20.73 -8.26 2.55
CA PRO A 13 20.51 -7.79 1.18
C PRO A 13 19.64 -8.74 0.33
N VAL A 14 19.61 -10.05 0.66
CA VAL A 14 18.75 -11.01 -0.03
C VAL A 14 17.29 -10.74 0.31
N LEU A 15 16.97 -10.63 1.60
CA LEU A 15 15.63 -10.29 2.05
C LEU A 15 15.19 -8.91 1.56
N ALA A 16 16.09 -7.94 1.50
CA ALA A 16 15.80 -6.62 0.97
C ALA A 16 15.35 -6.65 -0.50
N LYS A 17 15.93 -7.52 -1.33
CA LYS A 17 15.51 -7.70 -2.73
C LYS A 17 14.10 -8.29 -2.83
N GLU A 18 13.77 -9.27 -1.99
CA GLU A 18 12.42 -9.86 -1.97
C GLU A 18 11.37 -8.84 -1.49
N VAL A 19 11.67 -8.09 -0.43
CA VAL A 19 10.80 -7.02 0.07
C VAL A 19 10.61 -5.92 -0.98
N ARG A 20 11.65 -5.56 -1.74
CA ARG A 20 11.56 -4.57 -2.82
C ARG A 20 10.53 -4.97 -3.88
N LYS A 21 10.52 -6.23 -4.33
CA LYS A 21 9.52 -6.74 -5.29
C LYS A 21 8.10 -6.56 -4.79
N ILE A 22 7.85 -6.84 -3.51
CA ILE A 22 6.53 -6.68 -2.88
C ILE A 22 6.15 -5.20 -2.81
N LEU A 23 7.08 -4.32 -2.42
CA LEU A 23 6.84 -2.88 -2.37
C LEU A 23 6.52 -2.30 -3.75
N ASP A 24 7.22 -2.75 -4.79
CA ASP A 24 6.99 -2.29 -6.17
C ASP A 24 5.59 -2.71 -6.66
N LYS A 25 5.19 -3.96 -6.39
CA LYS A 25 3.82 -4.44 -6.64
C LYS A 25 2.77 -3.59 -5.90
N ASN A 26 2.97 -3.38 -4.60
CA ASN A 26 2.07 -2.59 -3.77
C ASN A 26 1.94 -1.13 -4.25
N LYS A 27 3.01 -0.57 -4.80
CA LYS A 27 3.05 0.77 -5.37
C LYS A 27 2.30 0.84 -6.70
N ALA A 28 2.47 -0.16 -7.58
CA ALA A 28 1.73 -0.25 -8.83
C ALA A 28 0.21 -0.36 -8.58
N GLU A 29 -0.19 -1.16 -7.61
CA GLU A 29 -1.61 -1.38 -7.26
C GLU A 29 -2.23 -0.24 -6.45
N ARG A 30 -1.43 0.73 -5.99
CA ARG A 30 -1.88 1.83 -5.13
C ARG A 30 -3.04 2.61 -5.75
N HIS A 31 -2.99 2.87 -7.06
CA HIS A 31 -4.04 3.63 -7.75
C HIS A 31 -5.37 2.87 -7.81
N ILE A 32 -5.32 1.55 -8.04
CA ILE A 32 -6.50 0.68 -8.04
C ILE A 32 -7.14 0.66 -6.65
N ARG A 33 -6.32 0.45 -5.60
CA ARG A 33 -6.77 0.51 -4.21
C ARG A 33 -7.34 1.88 -3.85
N GLY A 34 -6.74 2.96 -4.34
CA GLY A 34 -7.24 4.33 -4.16
C GLY A 34 -8.63 4.52 -4.77
N GLY A 35 -8.85 4.08 -6.01
CA GLY A 35 -10.16 4.15 -6.65
C GLY A 35 -11.23 3.34 -5.91
N MET A 36 -10.90 2.13 -5.46
CA MET A 36 -11.79 1.31 -4.64
C MET A 36 -12.12 1.98 -3.30
N ALA A 37 -11.13 2.57 -2.62
CA ALA A 37 -11.33 3.27 -1.37
C ALA A 37 -12.28 4.48 -1.53
N THR A 38 -12.11 5.26 -2.61
CA THR A 38 -13.04 6.37 -2.93
C THR A 38 -14.45 5.84 -3.17
N LYS A 39 -14.61 4.80 -4.00
CA LYS A 39 -15.93 4.19 -4.28
C LYS A 39 -16.61 3.70 -2.99
N LEU A 40 -15.87 3.01 -2.13
CA LEU A 40 -16.38 2.52 -0.85
C LEU A 40 -16.81 3.69 0.05
N LYS A 41 -15.97 4.72 0.21
CA LYS A 41 -16.31 5.91 1.02
C LYS A 41 -17.66 6.51 0.61
N TYR A 42 -17.89 6.71 -0.68
CA TYR A 42 -19.14 7.31 -1.15
C TYR A 42 -20.33 6.34 -1.13
N SER A 43 -20.09 5.03 -1.25
CA SER A 43 -21.16 4.03 -1.12
C SER A 43 -21.67 3.95 0.33
N HIS A 44 -20.75 3.91 1.30
CA HIS A 44 -21.10 3.91 2.73
C HIS A 44 -21.80 5.22 3.14
N ILE A 45 -21.30 6.38 2.68
CA ILE A 45 -21.99 7.66 2.91
C ILE A 45 -23.41 7.67 2.31
N LYS A 46 -23.65 6.93 1.22
CA LYS A 46 -24.98 6.83 0.61
C LYS A 46 -25.91 5.95 1.44
N GLU A 47 -25.40 4.83 1.94
CA GLU A 47 -26.15 3.91 2.81
C GLU A 47 -26.50 4.58 4.15
N ASP A 48 -25.57 5.31 4.75
CA ASP A 48 -25.77 6.04 6.01
C ASP A 48 -26.75 7.22 5.90
N LYS A 49 -27.02 7.72 4.68
CA LYS A 49 -27.97 8.82 4.43
C LYS A 49 -29.38 8.35 4.09
N VAL A 50 -29.56 7.05 3.84
CA VAL A 50 -30.85 6.44 3.48
C VAL A 50 -31.43 5.64 4.66
N GLY A 51 -30.67 5.49 5.75
CA GLY A 51 -31.13 4.96 7.05
C GLY A 51 -31.72 6.03 7.96
#